data_AF-X0XN33-F1
#
_entry.id   AF-X0XN33-F1
#
_cell.length_a   1.000
_cell.length_b   1.000
_cell.length_c   1.000
_cell.angle_alpha   90.00
_cell.angle_beta   90.00
_cell.angle_gamma   90.00
#
_symmetry.space_group_name_H-M   'P 1'
#
loop_
_entity.id
_entity.type
_entity.pdbx_description
1 polymer ?
#
loop_
_entity_poly.entity_id
_entity_poly.type
_entity_poly.pdbx_seq_one_letter_code
_entity_poly.pdbx_strand_id
1 'polypeptide(L)'
;RRDDAFVNAETRRLLALPSHMRKVLAMGATIKQSAQRLAVTKTYWAAVGSGPNKAAADEIRIKLSELCYKTISSDYVEDKKHIDLSSEPLIIVCAAGSRKTVIGDIIKDTAIFKAHKATPVVIANEDEDRFAPYAADVFQVPTVQEHLAPILNTLVGHIWGYYAALAIHSGSRFLYRFHEDLQNTIDGYAKDGLDIYEIILEKPFQEKVAHFDNEFRRKKVDKQFPAEIGFDASSDLTLLLKYLSGRLPVSDFELD
;
A
#
# COMPACT_ATOMS: atom_id res chain seq x y z
N ARG A 1 -7.97 35.58 -24.78
CA ARG A 1 -8.24 36.57 -23.70
C ARG A 1 -9.09 35.86 -22.65
N ARG A 2 -8.97 36.20 -21.36
CA ARG A 2 -9.89 35.66 -20.34
C ARG A 2 -11.20 36.44 -20.40
N ASP A 3 -11.95 36.24 -21.48
CA ASP A 3 -13.23 36.90 -21.76
C ASP A 3 -14.41 36.14 -21.13
N ASP A 4 -15.62 36.67 -21.26
CA ASP A 4 -16.83 36.07 -20.68
C ASP A 4 -17.08 34.64 -21.20
N ALA A 5 -16.68 34.35 -22.46
CA ALA A 5 -16.78 33.01 -23.02
C ALA A 5 -15.83 32.04 -22.32
N PHE A 6 -14.58 32.45 -22.06
CA PHE A 6 -13.64 31.69 -21.27
C PHE A 6 -14.17 31.42 -19.85
N VAL A 7 -14.66 32.45 -19.14
CA VAL A 7 -15.18 32.31 -17.78
C VAL A 7 -16.38 31.35 -17.73
N ASN A 8 -17.31 31.47 -18.69
CA ASN A 8 -18.44 30.57 -18.79
C ASN A 8 -18.02 29.12 -19.06
N ALA A 9 -17.00 28.90 -19.91
CA ALA A 9 -16.46 27.56 -20.17
C ALA A 9 -15.80 26.95 -18.93
N GLU A 10 -14.98 27.70 -18.20
CA GLU A 10 -14.37 27.22 -16.95
C GLU A 10 -15.41 26.94 -15.87
N THR A 11 -16.43 27.79 -15.74
CA THR A 11 -17.53 27.57 -14.79
C THR A 11 -18.25 26.25 -15.08
N ARG A 12 -18.55 25.96 -16.35
CA ARG A 12 -19.16 24.68 -16.75
C ARG A 12 -18.26 23.48 -16.43
N ARG A 13 -16.94 23.60 -16.62
CA ARG A 13 -15.97 22.54 -16.29
C ARG A 13 -15.93 22.27 -14.79
N LEU A 14 -15.90 23.31 -13.97
CA LEU A 14 -15.97 23.19 -12.50
C LEU A 14 -17.28 22.55 -12.04
N LEU A 15 -18.41 22.95 -12.62
CA LEU A 15 -19.72 22.36 -12.30
C LEU A 15 -19.84 20.89 -12.73
N ALA A 16 -19.11 20.45 -13.74
CA ALA A 16 -19.05 19.05 -14.15
C ALA A 16 -18.21 18.18 -13.21
N LEU A 17 -17.25 18.77 -12.49
CA LEU A 17 -16.25 18.05 -11.70
C LEU A 17 -16.84 17.09 -10.64
N PRO A 18 -17.90 17.45 -9.89
CA PRO A 18 -18.53 16.51 -8.95
C PRO A 18 -19.03 15.22 -9.62
N SER A 19 -19.49 15.29 -10.88
CA SER A 19 -19.90 14.08 -11.61
C SER A 19 -18.70 13.19 -11.97
N HIS A 20 -17.55 13.80 -12.28
CA HIS A 20 -16.31 13.06 -12.53
C HIS A 20 -15.78 12.42 -11.25
N MET A 21 -15.83 13.12 -10.13
CA MET A 21 -15.47 12.57 -8.82
C MET A 21 -16.36 11.38 -8.44
N ARG A 22 -17.66 11.42 -8.75
CA ARG A 22 -18.55 10.27 -8.56
C ARG A 22 -18.14 9.05 -9.39
N LYS A 23 -17.65 9.24 -10.61
CA LYS A 23 -17.10 8.13 -11.42
C LYS A 23 -15.86 7.53 -10.77
N VAL A 24 -14.96 8.35 -10.22
CA VAL A 24 -13.79 7.88 -9.46
C VAL A 24 -14.22 7.09 -8.21
N LEU A 25 -15.19 7.60 -7.44
CA LEU A 25 -15.70 6.91 -6.26
C LEU A 25 -16.33 5.55 -6.60
N ALA A 26 -17.00 5.44 -7.75
CA ALA A 26 -17.56 4.17 -8.22
C ALA A 26 -16.48 3.11 -8.52
N MET A 27 -15.22 3.50 -8.75
CA MET A 27 -14.08 2.60 -8.91
C MET A 27 -13.52 2.07 -7.58
N GLY A 28 -14.14 2.41 -6.44
CA GLY A 28 -13.61 2.11 -5.10
C GLY A 28 -13.27 0.64 -4.86
N ALA A 29 -14.03 -0.31 -5.43
CA ALA A 29 -13.72 -1.74 -5.32
C ALA A 29 -12.42 -2.12 -6.03
N THR A 30 -12.19 -1.61 -7.23
CA THR A 30 -10.95 -1.83 -7.99
C THR A 30 -9.75 -1.19 -7.29
N ILE A 31 -9.90 0.04 -6.80
CA ILE A 31 -8.86 0.74 -6.04
C ILE A 31 -8.52 -0.02 -4.76
N LYS A 32 -9.53 -0.53 -4.05
CA LYS A 32 -9.36 -1.38 -2.87
C LYS A 32 -8.56 -2.64 -3.17
N GLN A 33 -8.92 -3.36 -4.24
CA GLN A 33 -8.24 -4.60 -4.61
C GLN A 33 -6.75 -4.37 -4.92
N SER A 34 -6.44 -3.29 -5.64
CA SER A 34 -5.06 -2.87 -5.89
C SER A 34 -4.30 -2.58 -4.59
N ALA A 35 -4.87 -1.74 -3.72
CA ALA A 35 -4.21 -1.36 -2.47
C ALA A 35 -3.97 -2.57 -1.55
N GLN A 36 -4.96 -3.45 -1.40
CA GLN A 36 -4.83 -4.68 -0.61
C GLN A 36 -3.73 -5.61 -1.13
N ARG A 37 -3.58 -5.72 -2.45
CA ARG A 37 -2.57 -6.57 -3.07
C ARG A 37 -1.17 -5.97 -3.02
N LEU A 38 -1.05 -4.65 -3.09
CA LEU A 38 0.24 -3.98 -3.35
C LEU A 38 0.84 -3.28 -2.12
N ALA A 39 0.04 -2.69 -1.23
CA ALA A 39 0.55 -1.84 -0.15
C ALA A 39 1.55 -2.57 0.76
N VAL A 40 1.26 -3.82 1.10
CA VAL A 40 2.09 -4.62 2.01
C VAL A 40 3.32 -5.25 1.34
N THR A 41 3.50 -5.08 0.02
CA THR A 41 4.54 -5.80 -0.74
C THR A 41 5.86 -5.07 -0.88
N LYS A 42 5.88 -3.75 -0.69
CA LYS A 42 7.05 -2.89 -0.88
C LYS A 42 7.26 -2.01 0.34
N THR A 43 8.50 -1.97 0.82
CA THR A 43 8.91 -1.12 1.94
C THR A 43 8.91 0.36 1.54
N TYR A 44 9.55 0.66 0.41
CA TYR A 44 9.73 2.04 -0.07
C TYR A 44 8.65 2.41 -1.08
N TRP A 45 8.05 3.57 -0.90
CA TRP A 45 7.04 4.10 -1.81
C TRP A 45 7.43 5.51 -2.28
N ALA A 46 6.94 5.88 -3.47
CA ALA A 46 7.04 7.22 -4.02
C ALA A 46 5.71 7.64 -4.67
N ALA A 47 5.47 8.94 -4.78
CA ALA A 47 4.43 9.52 -5.62
C ALA A 47 5.07 10.45 -6.65
N VAL A 48 4.63 10.39 -7.90
CA VAL A 48 5.21 11.22 -8.96
C VAL A 48 4.15 11.88 -9.82
N GLY A 49 4.43 13.10 -10.27
CA GLY A 49 3.55 13.85 -11.15
C GLY A 49 4.27 15.01 -11.82
N SER A 50 3.93 15.29 -13.07
CA SER A 50 4.54 16.39 -13.84
C SER A 50 3.57 17.56 -14.00
N GLY A 51 4.11 18.77 -14.11
CA GLY A 51 3.29 19.99 -14.23
C GLY A 51 2.32 20.13 -13.05
N PRO A 52 1.02 20.45 -13.27
CA PRO A 52 0.05 20.58 -12.19
C PRO A 52 -0.11 19.30 -11.35
N ASN A 53 0.13 18.11 -11.92
CA ASN A 53 0.00 16.85 -11.19
C ASN A 53 1.11 16.64 -10.15
N LYS A 54 2.19 17.45 -10.15
CA LYS A 54 3.15 17.45 -9.05
C LYS A 54 2.47 17.78 -7.71
N ALA A 55 1.52 18.72 -7.72
CA ALA A 55 0.74 19.06 -6.54
C ALA A 55 -0.14 17.88 -6.07
N ALA A 56 -0.67 17.08 -7.00
CA ALA A 56 -1.38 15.86 -6.64
C ALA A 56 -0.45 14.82 -6.01
N ALA A 57 0.74 14.62 -6.58
CA ALA A 57 1.74 13.72 -6.02
C ALA A 57 2.16 14.13 -4.60
N ASP A 58 2.35 15.42 -4.35
CA ASP A 58 2.67 15.96 -3.03
C ASP A 58 1.55 15.71 -2.01
N GLU A 59 0.31 15.98 -2.38
CA GLU A 59 -0.84 15.74 -1.51
C GLU A 59 -1.05 14.24 -1.23
N ILE A 60 -0.90 13.38 -2.25
CA ILE A 60 -0.96 11.92 -2.09
C ILE A 60 0.15 11.47 -1.14
N ARG A 61 1.37 11.97 -1.32
CA ARG A 61 2.50 11.67 -0.43
C ARG A 61 2.17 12.04 1.02
N ILE A 62 1.58 13.21 1.25
CA ILE A 62 1.15 13.65 2.59
C ILE A 62 0.16 12.64 3.18
N LYS A 63 -0.94 12.33 2.47
CA LYS A 63 -1.94 11.39 3.00
C LYS A 63 -1.43 9.98 3.21
N LEU A 64 -0.60 9.47 2.32
CA LEU A 64 -0.01 8.15 2.50
C LEU A 64 0.94 8.14 3.71
N SER A 65 1.67 9.22 3.95
CA SER A 65 2.56 9.33 5.12
C SER A 65 1.74 9.36 6.42
N GLU A 66 0.65 10.14 6.45
CA GLU A 66 -0.26 10.25 7.60
C GLU A 66 -0.98 8.93 7.92
N LEU A 67 -1.49 8.24 6.92
CA LEU A 67 -2.34 7.06 7.11
C LEU A 67 -1.54 5.76 7.26
N CYS A 68 -0.41 5.64 6.55
CA CYS A 68 0.37 4.40 6.48
C CYS A 68 1.62 4.45 7.36
N TYR A 69 1.93 5.59 7.98
CA TYR A 69 3.13 5.81 8.80
C TYR A 69 4.44 5.49 8.06
N LYS A 70 4.47 5.77 6.75
CA LYS A 70 5.64 5.56 5.88
C LYS A 70 6.26 6.89 5.51
N THR A 71 7.59 6.93 5.46
CA THR A 71 8.30 8.03 4.78
C THR A 71 8.22 7.81 3.28
N ILE A 72 7.52 8.70 2.59
CA ILE A 72 7.26 8.59 1.14
C ILE A 72 7.86 9.80 0.45
N SER A 73 8.57 9.58 -0.65
CA SER A 73 9.11 10.65 -1.49
C SER A 73 8.07 11.12 -2.51
N SER A 74 8.20 12.37 -2.97
CA SER A 74 7.39 12.92 -4.04
C SER A 74 8.23 13.72 -5.01
N ASP A 75 8.15 13.40 -6.30
CA ASP A 75 8.99 14.03 -7.33
C ASP A 75 8.27 14.23 -8.67
N TYR A 76 8.94 14.89 -9.60
CA TYR A 76 8.54 14.96 -11.00
C TYR A 76 8.77 13.61 -11.68
N VAL A 77 7.90 13.23 -12.61
CA VAL A 77 8.04 11.94 -13.32
C VAL A 77 9.33 11.90 -14.11
N GLU A 78 9.68 13.01 -14.75
CA GLU A 78 10.86 13.15 -15.60
C GLU A 78 12.17 13.14 -14.82
N ASP A 79 12.15 13.45 -13.51
CA ASP A 79 13.35 13.62 -12.71
C ASP A 79 13.78 12.33 -11.97
N LYS A 80 13.97 11.28 -12.77
CA LYS A 80 14.27 9.91 -12.30
C LYS A 80 15.50 9.81 -11.41
N LYS A 81 16.42 10.78 -11.47
CA LYS A 81 17.64 10.77 -10.66
C LYS A 81 17.36 11.04 -9.18
N HIS A 82 16.23 11.66 -8.86
CA HIS A 82 15.82 11.94 -7.49
C HIS A 82 14.83 10.91 -6.94
N ILE A 83 14.36 9.98 -7.79
CA ILE A 83 13.58 8.81 -7.38
C ILE A 83 14.56 7.67 -7.12
N ASP A 84 14.60 7.15 -5.88
CA ASP A 84 15.42 5.99 -5.56
C ASP A 84 14.84 4.70 -6.13
N LEU A 85 15.12 4.44 -7.41
CA LEU A 85 14.70 3.24 -8.11
C LEU A 85 15.47 1.98 -7.64
N SER A 86 16.61 2.14 -6.96
CA SER A 86 17.38 0.99 -6.44
C SER A 86 16.66 0.29 -5.29
N SER A 87 15.78 1.02 -4.59
CA SER A 87 14.90 0.50 -3.55
C SER A 87 13.73 -0.36 -4.05
N GLU A 88 13.61 -0.54 -5.38
CA GLU A 88 12.51 -1.21 -6.06
C GLU A 88 11.11 -0.74 -5.59
N PRO A 89 10.81 0.57 -5.57
CA PRO A 89 9.69 1.11 -4.80
C PRO A 89 8.32 0.83 -5.44
N LEU A 90 7.25 0.94 -4.65
CA LEU A 90 5.90 1.17 -5.20
C LEU A 90 5.78 2.64 -5.60
N ILE A 91 5.28 2.93 -6.80
CA ILE A 91 5.22 4.32 -7.30
C ILE A 91 3.80 4.65 -7.74
N ILE A 92 3.17 5.63 -7.11
CA ILE A 92 1.90 6.21 -7.59
C ILE A 92 2.22 7.25 -8.67
N VAL A 93 1.78 7.03 -9.92
CA VAL A 93 2.05 7.92 -11.06
C VAL A 93 0.80 8.72 -11.40
N CYS A 94 0.85 10.04 -11.24
CA CYS A 94 -0.24 10.97 -11.53
C CYS A 94 -0.16 11.49 -12.97
N ALA A 95 -0.75 10.75 -13.92
CA ALA A 95 -0.68 11.04 -15.36
C ALA A 95 -2.01 11.56 -15.96
N ALA A 96 -3.12 11.48 -15.23
CA ALA A 96 -4.41 11.94 -15.73
C ALA A 96 -4.38 13.46 -15.96
N GLY A 97 -4.99 13.91 -17.06
CA GLY A 97 -5.01 15.31 -17.50
C GLY A 97 -3.70 15.85 -18.07
N SER A 98 -2.65 15.02 -18.19
CA SER A 98 -1.41 15.42 -18.87
C SER A 98 -1.64 15.66 -20.37
N ARG A 99 -0.93 16.64 -20.91
CA ARG A 99 -0.99 16.98 -22.34
C ARG A 99 -0.50 15.83 -23.22
N LYS A 100 -1.04 15.70 -24.43
CA LYS A 100 -0.64 14.67 -25.42
C LYS A 100 0.85 14.68 -25.74
N THR A 101 1.50 15.84 -25.66
CA THR A 101 2.95 15.98 -25.88
C THR A 101 3.79 15.43 -24.73
N VAL A 102 3.24 15.35 -23.51
CA VAL A 102 3.94 14.93 -22.29
C VAL A 102 3.62 13.48 -21.92
N ILE A 103 2.39 13.01 -22.21
CA ILE A 103 1.95 11.66 -21.81
C ILE A 103 2.87 10.56 -22.37
N GLY A 104 3.39 10.74 -23.59
CA GLY A 104 4.32 9.79 -24.20
C GLY A 104 5.62 9.64 -23.41
N ASP A 105 6.11 10.71 -22.81
CA ASP A 105 7.32 10.67 -21.98
C ASP A 105 7.03 10.08 -20.60
N ILE A 106 5.88 10.41 -19.98
CA ILE A 106 5.43 9.76 -18.74
C ILE A 106 5.31 8.23 -18.91
N ILE A 107 4.83 7.76 -20.07
CA ILE A 107 4.76 6.32 -20.38
C ILE A 107 6.17 5.71 -20.46
N LYS A 108 7.11 6.35 -21.17
CA LYS A 108 8.51 5.88 -21.23
C LYS A 108 9.15 5.84 -19.84
N ASP A 109 8.85 6.83 -19.00
CA ASP A 109 9.40 6.93 -17.65
C ASP A 109 8.82 5.84 -16.75
N THR A 110 7.53 5.54 -16.90
CA THR A 110 6.88 4.41 -16.24
C THR A 110 7.48 3.07 -16.68
N ALA A 111 7.82 2.92 -17.96
CA ALA A 111 8.53 1.75 -18.46
C ALA A 111 9.94 1.61 -17.82
N ILE A 112 10.63 2.73 -17.60
CA ILE A 112 11.91 2.74 -16.89
C ILE A 112 11.73 2.34 -15.42
N PHE A 113 10.72 2.87 -14.73
CA PHE A 113 10.40 2.45 -13.36
C PHE A 113 10.20 0.93 -13.28
N LYS A 114 9.41 0.37 -14.21
CA LYS A 114 9.19 -1.08 -14.30
C LYS A 114 10.47 -1.86 -14.58
N ALA A 115 11.33 -1.36 -15.46
CA ALA A 115 12.62 -1.99 -15.79
C ALA A 115 13.55 -2.06 -14.56
N HIS A 116 13.45 -1.10 -13.64
CA HIS A 116 14.12 -1.10 -12.34
C HIS A 116 13.33 -1.84 -11.23
N LYS A 117 12.39 -2.71 -11.60
CA LYS A 117 11.56 -3.52 -10.68
C LYS A 117 10.70 -2.72 -9.69
N ALA A 118 10.52 -1.43 -9.95
CA ALA A 118 9.47 -0.67 -9.26
C ALA A 118 8.10 -1.27 -9.59
N THR A 119 7.10 -0.90 -8.79
CA THR A 119 5.71 -1.33 -8.96
C THR A 119 4.84 -0.10 -9.22
N PRO A 120 4.70 0.33 -10.49
CA PRO A 120 3.93 1.52 -10.80
C PRO A 120 2.42 1.26 -10.67
N VAL A 121 1.71 2.18 -10.01
CA VAL A 121 0.25 2.26 -9.98
C VAL A 121 -0.12 3.58 -10.63
N VAL A 122 -0.72 3.53 -11.81
CA VAL A 122 -0.87 4.71 -12.67
C VAL A 122 -2.30 5.23 -12.61
N ILE A 123 -2.45 6.54 -12.49
CA ILE A 123 -3.72 7.25 -12.67
C ILE A 123 -3.64 7.93 -14.03
N ALA A 124 -4.51 7.56 -14.97
CA ALA A 124 -4.48 8.06 -16.34
C ALA A 124 -5.88 8.49 -16.79
N ASN A 125 -5.95 9.22 -17.92
CA ASN A 125 -7.25 9.50 -18.53
C ASN A 125 -7.92 8.20 -19.00
N GLU A 126 -9.25 8.23 -19.10
CA GLU A 126 -10.01 7.24 -19.86
C GLU A 126 -9.44 7.07 -21.28
N ASP A 127 -9.47 5.83 -21.78
CA ASP A 127 -8.94 5.39 -23.07
C ASP A 127 -7.40 5.45 -23.22
N GLU A 128 -6.66 5.74 -22.14
CA GLU A 128 -5.19 5.68 -22.13
C GLU A 128 -4.69 4.30 -21.69
N ASP A 129 -4.60 3.37 -22.63
CA ASP A 129 -4.22 1.97 -22.37
C ASP A 129 -2.70 1.71 -22.44
N ARG A 130 -1.91 2.70 -22.89
CA ARG A 130 -0.48 2.50 -23.17
C ARG A 130 0.38 2.25 -21.93
N PHE A 131 -0.15 2.47 -20.73
CA PHE A 131 0.51 2.13 -19.46
C PHE A 131 0.40 0.65 -19.07
N ALA A 132 -0.56 -0.09 -19.64
CA ALA A 132 -0.85 -1.47 -19.23
C ALA A 132 0.37 -2.42 -19.19
N PRO A 133 1.36 -2.34 -20.12
CA PRO A 133 2.53 -3.20 -20.06
C PRO A 133 3.50 -2.89 -18.91
N TYR A 134 3.41 -1.70 -18.33
CA TYR A 134 4.42 -1.16 -17.41
C TYR A 134 3.88 -0.97 -15.99
N ALA A 135 2.57 -0.86 -15.84
CA ALA A 135 1.91 -0.65 -14.56
C ALA A 135 1.43 -1.97 -13.93
N ALA A 136 1.45 -2.03 -12.60
CA ALA A 136 0.82 -3.09 -11.83
C ALA A 136 -0.71 -2.95 -11.77
N ASP A 137 -1.20 -1.70 -11.83
CA ASP A 137 -2.61 -1.32 -11.99
C ASP A 137 -2.70 0.04 -12.69
N VAL A 138 -3.75 0.25 -13.49
CA VAL A 138 -4.07 1.54 -14.12
C VAL A 138 -5.49 1.94 -13.73
N PHE A 139 -5.64 3.11 -13.13
CA PHE A 139 -6.93 3.73 -12.83
C PHE A 139 -7.24 4.80 -13.86
N GLN A 140 -8.15 4.47 -14.77
CA GLN A 140 -8.64 5.39 -15.79
C GLN A 140 -9.73 6.29 -15.21
N VAL A 141 -9.49 7.60 -15.21
CA VAL A 141 -10.41 8.62 -14.70
C VAL A 141 -10.93 9.51 -15.84
N PRO A 142 -12.09 10.17 -15.66
CA PRO A 142 -12.63 11.05 -16.70
C PRO A 142 -11.65 12.13 -17.14
N THR A 143 -11.60 12.40 -18.44
CA THR A 143 -10.69 13.42 -18.97
C THR A 143 -11.12 14.81 -18.52
N VAL A 144 -10.20 15.55 -17.89
CA VAL A 144 -10.38 16.94 -17.47
C VAL A 144 -9.23 17.81 -17.99
N GLN A 145 -9.42 19.12 -17.95
CA GLN A 145 -8.36 20.07 -18.28
C GLN A 145 -7.20 19.95 -17.29
N GLU A 146 -5.98 20.19 -17.77
CA GLU A 146 -4.71 20.00 -17.04
C GLU A 146 -4.71 20.67 -15.65
N HIS A 147 -5.31 21.86 -15.53
CA HIS A 147 -5.36 22.60 -14.27
C HIS A 147 -6.40 22.06 -13.25
N LEU A 148 -7.36 21.23 -13.67
CA LEU A 148 -8.34 20.56 -12.80
C LEU A 148 -7.97 19.10 -12.52
N ALA A 149 -7.04 18.55 -13.30
CA ALA A 149 -6.56 17.17 -13.18
C ALA A 149 -6.03 16.80 -11.79
N PRO A 150 -5.37 17.70 -11.04
CA PRO A 150 -4.92 17.36 -9.69
C PRO A 150 -6.04 16.85 -8.79
N ILE A 151 -7.27 17.36 -8.95
CA ILE A 151 -8.41 16.97 -8.11
C ILE A 151 -8.75 15.49 -8.27
N LEU A 152 -8.74 14.97 -9.50
CA LEU A 152 -9.05 13.56 -9.76
C LEU A 152 -7.89 12.64 -9.39
N ASN A 153 -6.64 13.05 -9.68
CA ASN A 153 -5.45 12.29 -9.27
C ASN A 153 -5.39 12.15 -7.74
N THR A 154 -5.55 13.27 -7.03
CA THR A 154 -5.58 13.29 -5.57
C THR A 154 -6.69 12.40 -5.00
N LEU A 155 -7.91 12.47 -5.56
CA LEU A 155 -9.02 11.63 -5.10
C LEU A 155 -8.73 10.14 -5.23
N VAL A 156 -8.19 9.68 -6.36
CA VAL A 156 -7.79 8.27 -6.51
C VAL A 156 -6.72 7.89 -5.49
N GLY A 157 -5.68 8.72 -5.35
CA GLY A 157 -4.60 8.46 -4.41
C GLY A 157 -5.05 8.45 -2.93
N HIS A 158 -6.03 9.29 -2.56
CA HIS A 158 -6.64 9.28 -1.22
C HIS A 158 -7.41 7.98 -0.95
N ILE A 159 -8.23 7.53 -1.91
CA ILE A 159 -8.98 6.27 -1.78
C ILE A 159 -8.02 5.08 -1.72
N TRP A 160 -6.99 5.07 -2.56
CA TRP A 160 -5.95 4.04 -2.54
C TRP A 160 -5.22 4.03 -1.19
N GLY A 161 -4.85 5.22 -0.68
CA GLY A 161 -4.19 5.38 0.62
C GLY A 161 -5.02 4.91 1.81
N TYR A 162 -6.32 5.18 1.80
CA TYR A 162 -7.26 4.66 2.80
C TYR A 162 -7.25 3.13 2.83
N TYR A 163 -7.37 2.47 1.69
CA TYR A 163 -7.35 1.02 1.62
C TYR A 163 -5.97 0.41 1.88
N ALA A 164 -4.89 1.12 1.54
CA ALA A 164 -3.53 0.73 1.88
C ALA A 164 -3.34 0.70 3.41
N ALA A 165 -3.80 1.74 4.10
CA ALA A 165 -3.77 1.78 5.57
C ALA A 165 -4.61 0.67 6.21
N LEU A 166 -5.80 0.38 5.65
CA LEU A 166 -6.62 -0.76 6.11
C LEU A 166 -5.91 -2.11 5.91
N ALA A 167 -5.22 -2.29 4.78
CA ALA A 167 -4.46 -3.51 4.51
C ALA A 167 -3.34 -3.70 5.55
N ILE A 168 -2.55 -2.65 5.81
CA ILE A 168 -1.50 -2.65 6.84
C ILE A 168 -2.11 -2.92 8.22
N HIS A 169 -3.17 -2.21 8.59
CA HIS A 169 -3.87 -2.36 9.87
C HIS A 169 -4.38 -3.78 10.07
N SER A 170 -4.89 -4.43 9.02
CA SER A 170 -5.40 -5.81 9.11
C SER A 170 -4.30 -6.82 9.51
N GLY A 171 -3.07 -6.65 8.99
CA GLY A 171 -1.91 -7.45 9.39
C GLY A 171 -1.53 -7.20 10.85
N SER A 172 -1.47 -5.92 11.26
CA SER A 172 -1.18 -5.55 12.65
C SER A 172 -2.23 -6.08 13.63
N ARG A 173 -3.52 -6.01 13.28
CA ARG A 173 -4.63 -6.52 14.12
C ARG A 173 -4.56 -8.03 14.32
N PHE A 174 -4.06 -8.78 13.32
CA PHE A 174 -3.88 -10.22 13.45
C PHE A 174 -2.84 -10.54 14.53
N LEU A 175 -1.66 -9.90 14.48
CA LEU A 175 -0.61 -10.09 15.48
C LEU A 175 -1.04 -9.61 16.87
N TYR A 176 -1.71 -8.45 16.94
CA TYR A 176 -2.21 -7.91 18.20
C TYR A 176 -3.21 -8.84 18.90
N ARG A 177 -4.18 -9.40 18.16
CA ARG A 177 -5.17 -10.32 18.73
C ARG A 177 -4.53 -11.60 19.25
N PHE A 178 -3.48 -12.09 18.58
CA PHE A 178 -2.74 -13.24 19.08
C PHE A 178 -2.00 -12.92 20.38
N HIS A 179 -1.33 -11.78 20.44
CA HIS A 179 -0.68 -11.33 21.66
C HIS A 179 -1.67 -11.19 22.82
N GLU A 180 -2.85 -10.59 22.59
CA GLU A 180 -3.92 -10.46 23.59
C GLU A 180 -4.45 -11.83 24.06
N ASP A 181 -4.69 -12.76 23.13
CA ASP A 181 -5.15 -14.11 23.46
C ASP A 181 -4.09 -14.91 24.25
N LEU A 182 -2.82 -14.77 23.89
CA LEU A 182 -1.69 -15.39 24.60
C LEU A 182 -1.56 -14.83 26.02
N GLN A 183 -1.64 -13.51 26.18
CA GLN A 183 -1.60 -12.86 27.49
C GLN A 183 -2.75 -13.34 28.38
N ASN A 184 -3.98 -13.35 27.87
CA ASN A 184 -5.15 -13.83 28.61
C ASN A 184 -5.02 -15.30 29.03
N THR A 185 -4.39 -16.12 28.18
CA THR A 185 -4.15 -17.54 28.47
C THR A 185 -3.14 -17.69 29.60
N ILE A 186 -2.00 -16.97 29.53
CA ILE A 186 -0.97 -16.97 30.56
C ILE A 186 -1.54 -16.47 31.89
N ASP A 187 -2.26 -15.35 31.88
CA ASP A 187 -2.88 -14.77 33.09
C ASP A 187 -3.93 -15.70 33.71
N GLY A 188 -4.61 -16.52 32.89
CA GLY A 188 -5.53 -17.55 33.35
C GLY A 188 -4.81 -18.65 34.11
N TYR A 189 -3.82 -19.28 33.49
CA TYR A 189 -3.03 -20.33 34.14
C TYR A 189 -2.25 -19.84 35.37
N ALA A 190 -1.74 -18.61 35.35
CA ALA A 190 -1.07 -18.02 36.49
C ALA A 190 -2.00 -17.87 37.71
N LYS A 191 -3.30 -17.59 37.49
CA LYS A 191 -4.30 -17.58 38.57
C LYS A 191 -4.57 -18.97 39.13
N ASP A 192 -4.43 -20.00 38.31
CA ASP A 192 -4.52 -21.40 38.70
C ASP A 192 -3.23 -21.92 39.37
N GLY A 193 -2.21 -21.06 39.49
CA GLY A 193 -0.97 -21.31 40.22
C GLY A 193 0.18 -21.89 39.38
N LEU A 194 0.01 -22.00 38.07
CA LEU A 194 1.07 -22.49 37.18
C LEU A 194 2.11 -21.41 36.92
N ASP A 195 3.38 -21.83 36.81
CA ASP A 195 4.44 -20.98 36.30
C ASP A 195 4.55 -21.02 34.76
N ILE A 196 5.39 -20.15 34.19
CA ILE A 196 5.55 -20.04 32.73
C ILE A 196 6.06 -21.35 32.10
N TYR A 197 6.94 -22.10 32.79
CA TYR A 197 7.49 -23.34 32.27
C TYR A 197 6.45 -24.45 32.24
N GLU A 198 5.55 -24.49 33.23
CA GLU A 198 4.41 -25.39 33.24
C GLU A 198 3.41 -25.02 32.14
N ILE A 199 3.11 -23.72 31.97
CA ILE A 199 2.17 -23.24 30.94
C ILE A 199 2.60 -23.63 29.52
N ILE A 200 3.87 -23.48 29.16
CA ILE A 200 4.34 -23.83 27.80
C ILE A 200 4.29 -25.34 27.52
N LEU A 201 4.21 -26.17 28.55
CA LEU A 201 4.09 -27.63 28.44
C LEU A 201 2.63 -28.08 28.36
N GLU A 202 1.67 -27.21 28.70
CA GLU A 202 0.25 -27.53 28.63
C GLU A 202 -0.21 -27.75 27.19
N LYS A 203 -0.83 -28.90 26.92
CA LYS A 203 -1.33 -29.25 25.58
C LYS A 203 -2.29 -28.20 25.02
N PRO A 204 -3.27 -27.66 25.78
CA PRO A 204 -4.16 -26.63 25.25
C PRO A 204 -3.42 -25.36 24.81
N PHE A 205 -2.35 -24.98 25.52
CA PHE A 205 -1.50 -23.85 25.14
C PHE A 205 -0.76 -24.14 23.83
N GLN A 206 -0.11 -25.31 23.73
CA GLN A 206 0.63 -25.73 22.53
C GLN A 206 -0.28 -25.84 21.29
N GLU A 207 -1.48 -26.39 21.44
CA GLU A 207 -2.47 -26.49 20.37
C GLU A 207 -2.94 -25.12 19.87
N LYS A 208 -3.20 -24.19 20.80
CA LYS A 208 -3.56 -22.80 20.47
C LYS A 208 -2.45 -22.11 19.67
N VAL A 209 -1.20 -22.23 20.12
CA VAL A 209 -0.04 -21.68 19.40
C VAL A 209 0.13 -22.34 18.03
N ALA A 210 -0.06 -23.65 17.93
CA ALA A 210 0.03 -24.40 16.67
C ALA A 210 -1.03 -23.95 15.64
N HIS A 211 -2.24 -23.63 16.09
CA HIS A 211 -3.29 -23.08 15.23
C HIS A 211 -2.88 -21.69 14.69
N PHE A 212 -2.38 -20.82 15.57
CA PHE A 212 -1.88 -19.51 15.16
C PHE A 212 -0.70 -19.60 14.19
N ASP A 213 0.28 -20.47 14.44
CA ASP A 213 1.41 -20.71 13.56
C ASP A 213 0.96 -21.09 12.13
N ASN A 214 -0.04 -21.97 12.02
CA ASN A 214 -0.60 -22.35 10.71
C ASN A 214 -1.27 -21.16 10.01
N GLU A 215 -2.06 -20.36 10.73
CA GLU A 215 -2.69 -19.16 10.18
C GLU A 215 -1.66 -18.09 9.78
N PHE A 216 -0.65 -17.86 10.62
CA PHE A 216 0.45 -16.92 10.37
C PHE A 216 1.22 -17.32 9.11
N ARG A 217 1.59 -18.60 8.97
CA ARG A 217 2.29 -19.10 7.78
C ARG A 217 1.44 -18.96 6.52
N ARG A 218 0.14 -19.27 6.56
CA ARG A 218 -0.78 -19.05 5.42
C ARG A 218 -0.79 -17.57 5.02
N LYS A 219 -0.97 -16.67 5.98
CA LYS A 219 -0.99 -15.21 5.75
C LYS A 219 0.33 -14.67 5.21
N LYS A 220 1.47 -15.23 5.65
CA LYS A 220 2.81 -14.90 5.13
C LYS A 220 2.94 -15.30 3.66
N VAL A 221 2.52 -16.51 3.28
CA VAL A 221 2.51 -16.98 1.89
C VAL A 221 1.61 -16.09 1.02
N ASP A 222 0.44 -15.71 1.53
CA ASP A 222 -0.50 -14.82 0.85
C ASP A 222 -0.06 -13.35 0.82
N LYS A 223 1.13 -13.02 1.32
CA LYS A 223 1.69 -11.66 1.41
C LYS A 223 0.75 -10.66 2.12
N GLN A 224 0.09 -11.09 3.20
CA GLN A 224 -0.85 -10.24 3.96
C GLN A 224 -0.19 -9.47 5.11
N PHE A 225 1.14 -9.51 5.19
CA PHE A 225 1.92 -8.80 6.19
C PHE A 225 2.75 -7.70 5.53
N PRO A 226 2.83 -6.50 6.15
CA PRO A 226 3.67 -5.43 5.64
C PRO A 226 5.13 -5.90 5.49
N ALA A 227 5.77 -5.55 4.37
CA ALA A 227 7.18 -5.83 4.11
C ALA A 227 8.11 -5.26 5.21
N GLU A 228 7.65 -4.25 5.93
CA GLU A 228 8.34 -3.61 7.06
C GLU A 228 8.55 -4.54 8.26
N ILE A 229 7.74 -5.60 8.42
CA ILE A 229 8.01 -6.61 9.46
C ILE A 229 9.40 -7.22 9.26
N GLY A 230 9.90 -7.24 8.02
CA GLY A 230 11.22 -7.73 7.71
C GLY A 230 11.29 -9.25 7.71
N PHE A 231 12.36 -9.76 7.11
CA PHE A 231 12.60 -11.20 7.03
C PHE A 231 12.96 -11.78 8.40
N ASP A 232 13.77 -11.05 9.18
CA ASP A 232 14.30 -11.51 10.47
C ASP A 232 13.18 -11.72 11.48
N ALA A 233 12.40 -10.68 11.81
CA ALA A 233 11.30 -10.80 12.77
C ALA A 233 10.24 -11.83 12.32
N SER A 234 10.00 -11.96 11.01
CA SER A 234 9.11 -12.99 10.48
C SER A 234 9.65 -14.41 10.65
N SER A 235 10.98 -14.58 10.64
CA SER A 235 11.66 -15.87 10.80
C SER A 235 11.78 -16.21 12.28
N ASP A 236 12.19 -15.26 13.11
CA ASP A 236 12.25 -15.38 14.57
C ASP A 236 10.89 -15.76 15.14
N LEU A 237 9.83 -15.05 14.72
CA LEU A 237 8.47 -15.38 15.15
C LEU A 237 8.06 -16.79 14.69
N THR A 238 8.47 -17.22 13.49
CA THR A 238 8.18 -18.60 13.03
C THR A 238 8.89 -19.64 13.91
N LEU A 239 10.14 -19.39 14.30
CA LEU A 239 10.89 -20.28 15.18
C LEU A 239 10.25 -20.33 16.57
N LEU A 240 9.99 -19.17 17.18
CA LEU A 240 9.35 -19.06 18.49
C LEU A 240 7.98 -19.78 18.52
N LEU A 241 7.17 -19.64 17.48
CA LEU A 241 5.88 -20.34 17.40
C LEU A 241 6.03 -21.86 17.28
N LYS A 242 7.05 -22.34 16.56
CA LYS A 242 7.36 -23.78 16.51
C LYS A 242 7.84 -24.31 17.86
N TYR A 243 8.64 -23.55 18.58
CA TYR A 243 9.06 -23.88 19.94
C TYR A 243 7.88 -23.96 20.91
N LEU A 244 7.08 -22.89 20.96
CA LEU A 244 5.92 -22.79 21.85
C LEU A 244 4.80 -23.79 21.51
N SER A 245 4.80 -24.36 20.30
CA SER A 245 3.90 -25.46 19.92
C SER A 245 4.50 -26.86 20.17
N GLY A 246 5.66 -26.95 20.83
CA GLY A 246 6.34 -28.21 21.16
C GLY A 246 6.97 -28.91 19.95
N ARG A 247 7.14 -28.22 18.81
CA ARG A 247 7.68 -28.78 17.55
C ARG A 247 9.18 -28.57 17.38
N LEU A 248 9.79 -27.70 18.19
CA LEU A 248 11.23 -27.49 18.27
C LEU A 248 11.69 -27.60 19.72
N PRO A 249 12.82 -28.27 20.01
CA PRO A 249 13.42 -28.29 21.34
C PRO A 249 14.16 -26.97 21.66
N VAL A 250 14.34 -26.65 22.95
CA VAL A 250 15.09 -25.47 23.42
C VAL A 250 16.52 -25.45 22.89
N SER A 251 17.16 -26.62 22.80
CA SER A 251 18.54 -26.76 22.35
C SER A 251 18.81 -26.16 20.97
N ASP A 252 17.78 -26.07 20.14
CA ASP A 252 17.88 -25.51 18.79
C ASP A 252 17.90 -23.96 18.79
N PHE A 253 17.65 -23.31 19.93
CA PHE A 253 17.75 -21.84 20.11
C PHE A 253 19.06 -21.40 20.77
N GLU A 254 19.76 -22.28 21.50
CA GLU A 254 21.00 -21.94 22.22
C GLU A 254 22.24 -21.96 21.32
N LEU A 255 22.11 -22.40 20.07
CA LEU A 255 23.21 -22.59 19.11
C LEU A 255 23.33 -21.47 18.05
N ASP A 256 22.46 -20.46 18.06
CA ASP A 256 22.50 -19.28 17.18
C ASP A 256 22.97 -18.00 17.90
#